data_AF-A0A0M1GKH8-F1
#
_entry.id   AF-A0A0M1GKH8-F1
#
_cell.length_a   1.000
_cell.length_b   1.000
_cell.length_c   1.000
_cell.angle_alpha   90.00
_cell.angle_beta   90.00
_cell.angle_gamma   90.00
#
_symmetry.space_group_name_H-M   'P 1'
#
loop_
_entity.id
_entity.type
_entity.pdbx_description
1 polymer ?
#
loop_
_entity_poly.entity_id
_entity_poly.type
_entity_poly.pdbx_seq_one_letter_code
_entity_poly.pdbx_strand_id
1 'polypeptide(L)' 'MLIAKFENGRKFYQDNLGHKYQYNLEDLIDVQNYAVDTDAQLRDKLCMIPTRNELGGGIYD' A
#
# COMPACT_ATOMS: atom_id res chain seq x y z
N MET A 1 -3.79 0.52 -1.16
CA MET A 1 -3.72 -0.95 -1.03
C MET A 1 -3.78 -1.49 -2.44
N LEU A 2 -2.76 -2.23 -2.88
CA LEU A 2 -2.71 -2.72 -4.26
C LEU A 2 -3.73 -3.83 -4.47
N ILE A 3 -4.77 -3.53 -5.24
CA ILE A 3 -5.79 -4.49 -5.64
C ILE A 3 -5.36 -5.10 -6.96
N ALA A 4 -5.14 -6.41 -6.98
CA ALA A 4 -4.91 -7.13 -8.22
C ALA A 4 -6.19 -7.12 -9.07
N LYS A 5 -6.08 -6.64 -10.29
CA LYS A 5 -7.13 -6.63 -11.30
C LYS A 5 -6.63 -7.29 -12.57
N PHE A 6 -7.56 -7.89 -13.29
CA PHE A 6 -7.31 -8.53 -14.57
C PHE A 6 -8.17 -7.83 -15.64
N GLU A 7 -7.52 -7.28 -16.65
CA GLU A 7 -8.13 -6.77 -17.90
C GLU A 7 -7.30 -7.33 -19.06
N ASN A 8 -7.98 -7.71 -20.13
CA ASN A 8 -7.36 -8.10 -21.40
C ASN A 8 -6.27 -9.19 -21.27
N GLY A 9 -6.43 -10.12 -20.33
CA GLY A 9 -5.49 -11.22 -20.10
C GLY A 9 -4.20 -10.84 -19.36
N ARG A 10 -4.07 -9.59 -18.88
CA ARG A 10 -2.92 -9.13 -18.11
C ARG A 10 -3.33 -8.79 -16.68
N LYS A 11 -2.49 -9.20 -15.72
CA LYS A 11 -2.64 -8.84 -14.31
C LYS A 11 -1.98 -7.48 -14.08
N PHE A 12 -2.71 -6.56 -13.48
CA PHE A 12 -2.19 -5.27 -13.02
C PHE A 12 -2.69 -5.02 -11.60
N TYR A 13 -2.04 -4.08 -10.95
CA TYR A 13 -2.30 -3.72 -9.58
C TYR A 13 -2.73 -2.27 -9.57
N GLN A 14 -3.85 -1.98 -8.92
CA GLN A 14 -4.36 -0.63 -8.81
C GLN A 14 -4.33 -0.19 -7.35
N ASP A 15 -3.79 1.00 -7.08
CA ASP A 15 -3.92 1.61 -5.77
C ASP A 15 -5.28 2.32 -5.59
N ASN A 16 -5.64 2.64 -4.35
CA ASN A 16 -6.85 3.40 -4.00
C ASN A 16 -6.92 4.78 -4.68
N LEU A 17 -5.78 5.38 -5.03
CA LEU A 17 -5.70 6.65 -5.77
C LEU A 17 -5.93 6.49 -7.29
N GLY A 18 -6.09 5.25 -7.78
CA GLY A 18 -6.33 4.95 -9.18
C GLY A 18 -5.06 4.72 -10.01
N HIS A 19 -3.86 4.86 -9.42
CA HIS A 19 -2.59 4.53 -10.07
C HIS A 19 -2.53 3.05 -10.44
N LYS A 20 -2.11 2.77 -11.69
CA LYS A 20 -1.99 1.42 -12.23
C LYS A 20 -0.52 1.03 -12.27
N TYR A 21 -0.22 -0.15 -11.78
CA TYR A 21 1.10 -0.76 -11.74
C TYR A 21 1.06 -2.11 -12.43
N GLN A 22 2.14 -2.46 -13.11
CA GLN A 22 2.31 -3.76 -13.71
C GLN A 22 3.59 -4.36 -13.11
N TYR A 23 3.44 -5.40 -12.30
CA TYR A 23 4.56 -6.14 -11.73
C TYR A 23 4.58 -7.54 -12.31
N ASN A 24 5.75 -8.01 -12.72
CA ASN A 24 5.98 -9.41 -13.02
C ASN A 24 6.47 -10.14 -11.76
N LEU A 25 5.61 -10.93 -11.12
CA LEU A 25 5.99 -11.68 -9.91
C LEU A 25 6.94 -12.85 -10.18
N GLU A 26 7.26 -13.13 -11.45
CA GLU A 26 8.32 -14.08 -11.83
C GLU A 26 9.71 -13.43 -11.77
N ASP A 27 9.78 -12.10 -11.78
CA ASP A 27 11.02 -11.35 -11.66
C ASP A 27 11.24 -10.90 -10.20
N LEU A 28 12.43 -11.19 -9.66
CA LEU A 28 12.77 -10.90 -8.26
C LEU A 28 12.77 -9.40 -7.94
N ILE A 29 13.10 -8.54 -8.92
CA ILE A 29 13.13 -7.10 -8.74
C ILE A 29 11.71 -6.58 -8.58
N ASP A 30 10.79 -7.05 -9.43
CA ASP A 30 9.38 -6.66 -9.38
C ASP A 30 8.68 -7.18 -8.12
N VAL A 31 9.05 -8.35 -7.61
CA VAL A 31 8.57 -8.85 -6.31
C VAL A 31 8.99 -7.91 -5.18
N GLN A 32 10.24 -7.45 -5.20
CA GLN A 32 10.74 -6.53 -4.18
C GLN A 32 10.05 -5.16 -4.27
N ASN A 33 9.87 -4.62 -5.48
CA ASN A 33 9.13 -3.37 -5.69
C ASN A 33 7.69 -3.46 -5.20
N TYR A 34 6.99 -4.56 -5.53
CA TYR A 34 5.63 -4.81 -5.05
C TYR A 34 5.56 -4.84 -3.52
N ALA A 35 6.52 -5.50 -2.86
CA ALA A 35 6.59 -5.57 -1.40
C ALA A 35 6.81 -4.18 -0.77
N VAL A 36 7.73 -3.39 -1.32
CA VAL A 36 8.05 -2.03 -0.85
C VAL A 36 6.84 -1.10 -0.99
N ASP A 37 6.15 -1.13 -2.14
CA ASP A 37 4.98 -0.28 -2.38
C ASP A 37 3.80 -0.67 -1.47
N THR A 38 3.62 -1.97 -1.24
CA THR A 38 2.57 -2.46 -0.34
C THR A 38 2.85 -2.09 1.12
N ASP A 39 4.12 -2.19 1.55
CA ASP A 39 4.56 -1.78 2.88
C ASP A 39 4.42 -0.26 3.09
N ALA A 40 4.81 0.55 2.09
CA ALA A 40 4.63 1.99 2.11
C ALA A 40 3.14 2.38 2.29
N GLN A 41 2.24 1.74 1.56
CA GLN A 41 0.79 1.96 1.68
C GLN A 41 0.23 1.50 3.04
N LEU A 42 0.78 0.43 3.63
CA LEU A 42 0.37 -0.02 4.96
C LEU A 42 0.81 0.97 6.03
N ARG A 43 2.06 1.45 5.96
CA ARG A 43 2.59 2.48 6.88
C ARG A 43 1.83 3.78 6.79
N ASP A 44 1.49 4.23 5.58
CA ASP A 44 0.69 5.43 5.38
C ASP A 44 -0.69 5.30 6.03
N LYS A 45 -1.36 4.14 5.86
CA LYS A 45 -2.61 3.84 6.56
C LYS A 45 -2.47 3.84 8.08
N LEU A 46 -1.40 3.27 8.62
CA LEU A 46 -1.15 3.23 10.06
C LEU A 46 -0.86 4.63 10.62
N CYS A 47 -0.18 5.48 9.85
CA CYS A 47 0.09 6.87 10.22
C CYS A 47 -1.20 7.70 10.30
N MET A 48 -2.19 7.39 9.45
CA MET A 48 -3.52 8.02 9.49
C MET A 48 -4.43 7.51 10.60
N ILE A 49 -4.05 6.46 11.34
CA ILE A 49 -4.73 6.11 12.59
C ILE A 49 -4.00 6.87 13.69
N PRO A 50 -4.46 8.07 14.11
CA PRO A 50 -3.98 8.61 15.36
C PRO A 50 -4.32 7.58 16.41
N THR A 51 -3.32 7.01 17.06
CA THR A 51 -3.47 6.33 18.34
C THR A 51 -3.93 7.41 19.33
N ARG A 52 -5.20 7.84 19.24
CA ARG A 52 -5.91 8.47 20.35
C ARG A 52 -6.02 7.37 21.37
N ASN A 53 -5.01 7.30 22.22
CA ASN A 53 -5.13 6.65 23.49
C ASN A 53 -6.43 7.16 24.14
N GLU A 54 -7.33 6.26 24.55
CA GLU A 54 -8.57 6.62 25.26
C GLU A 54 -8.29 7.40 26.55
N LEU A 55 -7.02 7.48 26.97
CA LEU A 55 -6.50 8.27 28.09
C LEU A 55 -6.01 9.69 27.73
N GLY A 56 -6.25 10.21 26.52
CA GLY A 56 -6.19 11.65 26.25
C GLY A 56 -4.82 12.33 26.43
N GLY A 57 -3.71 11.62 26.24
CA GLY A 57 -2.37 12.20 26.25
C GLY A 57 -1.97 12.76 24.89
N GLY A 58 -2.56 13.88 24.48
CA GLY A 58 -2.07 14.64 23.33
C GLY A 58 -0.72 15.27 23.66
N ILE A 59 0.27 15.07 22.78
CA ILE A 59 1.54 15.81 22.77
C ILE A 59 1.28 17.26 22.32
N TYR A 60 0.67 18.05 23.19
CA TYR A 60 0.93 19.47 23.26
C TYR A 60 1.48 19.70 24.66
N ASP A 61 2.81 19.84 24.72
CA ASP A 61 3.51 20.45 25.86
C ASP A 61 3.04 21.91 25.99
#